data_AF-X0SVJ2-F1
#
_entry.id   AF-X0SVJ2-F1
#
_cell.length_a   1.000
_cell.length_b   1.000
_cell.length_c   1.000
_cell.angle_alpha   90.00
_cell.angle_beta   90.00
_cell.angle_gamma   90.00
#
_symmetry.space_group_name_H-M   'P 1'
#
loop_
_entity.id
_entity.type
_entity.pdbx_description
1 polymer ?
#
loop_
_entity_poly.entity_id
_entity_poly.type
_entity_poly.pdbx_seq_one_letter_code
_entity_poly.pdbx_strand_id
1 'polypeptide(L)'
;ATDPDGDELSYEWTTSGGDITGTGAVVGWTAPEAVGIYDITVVATDGHGREDTRSVYPSVATDTPPTIENLIVTAEHKYLKTTTTGYMVGKTKEYNIECIVSDTSGGVSYNWSCDGGELSGEGSMITWTAPNTSGYVTITVIASDIADNRMRKSIILHVVGCSPCTFG
;
A
#
# COMPACT_ATOMS: atom_id res chain seq x y z
N ALA A 1 -17.35 -27.73 18.72
CA ALA A 1 -17.60 -28.05 20.15
C ALA A 1 -18.10 -29.48 20.21
N THR A 2 -17.78 -30.22 21.26
CA THR A 2 -18.30 -31.58 21.46
C THR A 2 -18.85 -31.64 22.87
N ASP A 3 -20.16 -31.81 22.99
CA ASP A 3 -20.84 -32.01 24.27
C ASP A 3 -20.74 -33.50 24.68
N PRO A 4 -20.16 -33.82 25.85
CA PRO A 4 -20.12 -35.18 26.39
C PRO A 4 -21.49 -35.73 26.84
N ASP A 5 -22.47 -34.86 27.10
CA ASP A 5 -23.74 -35.20 27.75
C ASP A 5 -24.90 -35.44 26.75
N GLY A 6 -24.72 -35.03 25.49
CA GLY A 6 -25.69 -35.24 24.40
C GLY A 6 -26.86 -34.26 24.39
N ASP A 7 -26.73 -33.12 25.07
CA ASP A 7 -27.71 -32.04 25.09
C ASP A 7 -27.58 -31.15 23.84
N GLU A 8 -28.69 -30.50 23.49
CA GLU A 8 -28.74 -29.57 22.36
C GLU A 8 -28.03 -28.27 22.73
N LEU A 9 -26.82 -28.05 22.19
CA LEU A 9 -26.08 -26.80 22.37
C LEU A 9 -26.75 -25.66 21.60
N SER A 10 -26.98 -24.54 22.27
CA SER A 10 -27.37 -23.28 21.61
C SER A 10 -26.16 -22.39 21.37
N TYR A 11 -26.18 -21.62 20.27
CA TYR A 11 -25.05 -20.80 19.83
C TYR A 11 -25.54 -19.39 19.53
N GLU A 12 -24.90 -18.40 20.14
CA GLU A 12 -25.11 -16.98 19.86
C GLU A 12 -23.84 -16.40 19.25
N TRP A 13 -23.96 -15.81 18.06
CA TRP A 13 -22.85 -15.23 17.31
C TRP A 13 -22.98 -13.72 17.24
N THR A 14 -21.88 -13.02 17.48
CA THR A 14 -21.79 -11.55 17.39
C THR A 14 -20.57 -11.15 16.57
N THR A 15 -20.63 -10.00 15.91
CA THR A 15 -19.49 -9.43 15.17
C THR A 15 -19.37 -7.92 15.38
N SER A 16 -18.16 -7.38 15.37
CA SER A 16 -17.90 -5.93 15.33
C SER A 16 -18.10 -5.32 13.93
N GLY A 17 -18.24 -6.16 12.89
CA GLY A 17 -18.56 -5.72 11.53
C GLY A 17 -18.76 -6.85 10.52
N GLY A 18 -19.39 -6.51 9.39
CA GLY A 18 -19.89 -7.51 8.43
C GLY A 18 -21.18 -8.18 8.89
N ASP A 19 -21.60 -9.20 8.15
CA ASP A 19 -22.87 -9.89 8.37
C ASP A 19 -22.65 -11.37 8.64
N ILE A 20 -23.30 -11.87 9.70
CA ILE A 20 -23.33 -13.31 10.02
C ILE A 20 -24.62 -13.90 9.46
N THR A 21 -24.50 -15.05 8.80
CA THR A 21 -25.62 -15.80 8.21
C THR A 21 -25.62 -17.24 8.70
N GLY A 22 -26.81 -17.74 9.04
CA GLY A 22 -26.98 -19.08 9.61
C GLY A 22 -27.02 -19.09 11.14
N THR A 23 -27.22 -20.28 11.70
CA THR A 23 -27.31 -20.53 13.14
C THR A 23 -26.63 -21.86 13.48
N GLY A 24 -26.25 -22.04 14.75
CA GLY A 24 -25.62 -23.27 15.23
C GLY A 24 -24.10 -23.21 15.25
N ALA A 25 -23.46 -24.39 15.19
CA ALA A 25 -22.01 -24.53 15.38
C ALA A 25 -21.16 -23.96 14.23
N VAL A 26 -21.77 -23.73 13.06
CA VAL A 26 -21.11 -23.18 11.87
C VAL A 26 -22.01 -22.10 11.28
N VAL A 27 -21.43 -20.92 11.06
CA VAL A 27 -22.09 -19.78 10.42
C VAL A 27 -21.25 -19.30 9.24
N GLY A 28 -21.90 -18.69 8.25
CA GLY A 28 -21.21 -17.92 7.23
C GLY A 28 -20.99 -16.50 7.72
N TRP A 29 -19.82 -15.92 7.46
CA TRP A 29 -19.55 -14.51 7.70
C TRP A 29 -19.17 -13.82 6.39
N THR A 30 -19.84 -12.72 6.10
CA THR A 30 -19.55 -11.84 4.96
C THR A 30 -18.78 -10.64 5.47
N ALA A 31 -17.56 -10.46 4.96
CA ALA A 31 -16.72 -9.32 5.28
C ALA A 31 -17.39 -7.98 4.88
N PRO A 32 -17.32 -6.93 5.71
CA PRO A 32 -17.78 -5.60 5.33
C PRO A 32 -16.84 -4.98 4.27
N GLU A 33 -17.29 -3.88 3.63
CA GLU A 33 -16.46 -3.15 2.66
C GLU A 33 -15.27 -2.43 3.30
N ALA A 34 -15.36 -2.10 4.59
CA ALA A 34 -14.30 -1.41 5.30
C ALA A 34 -13.13 -2.36 5.60
N VAL A 35 -11.92 -1.91 5.29
CA VAL A 35 -10.67 -2.60 5.62
C VAL A 35 -10.43 -2.50 7.13
N GLY A 36 -10.02 -3.62 7.73
CA GLY A 36 -9.80 -3.65 9.17
C GLY A 36 -9.73 -5.05 9.76
N ILE A 37 -9.53 -5.12 11.07
CA ILE A 37 -9.64 -6.36 11.85
C ILE A 37 -11.01 -6.34 12.52
N TYR A 38 -11.76 -7.43 12.35
CA TYR A 38 -13.08 -7.61 12.94
C TYR A 38 -13.02 -8.67 14.03
N ASP A 39 -13.84 -8.51 15.06
CA ASP A 39 -14.04 -9.49 16.11
C ASP A 39 -15.30 -10.27 15.78
N ILE A 40 -15.19 -11.59 15.69
CA ILE A 40 -16.35 -12.49 15.64
C ILE A 40 -16.30 -13.34 16.89
N THR A 41 -17.34 -13.23 17.73
CA THR A 41 -17.44 -13.94 19.00
C THR A 41 -18.65 -14.89 18.98
N VAL A 42 -18.43 -16.12 19.44
CA VAL A 42 -19.48 -17.11 19.70
C VAL A 42 -19.58 -17.41 21.17
N VAL A 43 -20.81 -17.46 21.67
CA VAL A 43 -21.18 -18.01 22.98
C VAL A 43 -21.94 -19.30 22.74
N ALA A 44 -21.45 -20.41 23.29
CA ALA A 44 -22.11 -21.70 23.25
C ALA A 44 -22.67 -22.04 24.63
N THR A 45 -23.98 -22.32 24.71
CA THR A 45 -24.69 -22.61 25.96
C THR A 45 -25.24 -24.03 25.94
N ASP A 46 -24.94 -24.82 26.98
CA ASP A 46 -25.47 -26.18 27.12
C ASP A 46 -26.89 -26.23 27.68
N GLY A 47 -27.50 -27.43 27.67
CA GLY A 47 -28.86 -27.66 28.20
C GLY A 47 -29.00 -27.39 29.71
N HIS A 48 -27.87 -27.21 30.41
CA HIS A 48 -27.80 -26.91 31.84
C HIS A 48 -27.50 -25.43 32.12
N GLY A 49 -27.41 -24.58 31.08
CA GLY A 49 -27.15 -23.15 31.17
C GLY A 49 -25.69 -22.78 31.41
N ARG A 50 -24.73 -23.70 31.19
CA ARG A 50 -23.29 -23.40 31.20
C ARG A 50 -22.88 -22.83 29.85
N GLU A 51 -22.03 -21.80 29.88
CA GLU A 51 -21.60 -21.09 28.68
C GLU A 51 -20.09 -21.20 28.47
N ASP A 52 -19.67 -21.28 27.22
CA ASP A 52 -18.28 -21.11 26.80
C ASP A 52 -18.20 -20.11 25.64
N THR A 53 -17.17 -19.26 25.65
CA THR A 53 -17.03 -18.13 24.73
C THR A 53 -15.73 -18.23 23.96
N ARG A 54 -15.80 -18.00 22.64
CA ARG A 54 -14.62 -17.97 21.79
C ARG A 54 -14.68 -16.84 20.76
N SER A 55 -13.54 -16.21 20.52
CA SER A 55 -13.40 -15.14 19.54
C SER A 55 -12.39 -15.50 18.45
N VAL A 56 -12.62 -14.97 17.25
CA VAL A 56 -11.69 -14.99 16.12
C VAL A 56 -11.56 -13.60 15.52
N TYR A 57 -10.40 -13.30 14.96
CA TYR A 57 -10.04 -11.95 14.50
C TYR A 57 -9.67 -11.92 13.02
N PRO A 58 -10.63 -12.08 12.08
CA PRO A 58 -10.35 -11.97 10.66
C PRO A 58 -9.93 -10.55 10.27
N SER A 59 -8.97 -10.45 9.35
CA SER A 59 -8.61 -9.19 8.70
C SER A 59 -9.24 -9.14 7.31
N VAL A 60 -9.91 -8.02 7.03
CA VAL A 60 -10.45 -7.68 5.71
C VAL A 60 -9.50 -6.72 5.04
N ALA A 61 -9.06 -7.08 3.85
CA ALA A 61 -8.26 -6.23 2.98
C ALA A 61 -8.95 -6.12 1.62
N THR A 62 -8.80 -4.96 0.97
CA THR A 62 -9.09 -4.82 -0.46
C THR A 62 -8.03 -5.61 -1.21
N ASP A 63 -8.43 -6.64 -1.95
CA ASP A 63 -7.53 -7.55 -2.68
C ASP A 63 -6.89 -6.90 -3.93
N THR A 64 -6.80 -5.56 -3.95
CA THR A 64 -6.25 -4.78 -5.06
C THR A 64 -4.92 -4.17 -4.65
N PRO A 65 -3.81 -4.51 -5.33
CA PRO A 65 -2.54 -3.85 -5.10
C PRO A 65 -2.66 -2.35 -5.40
N PRO A 66 -1.85 -1.50 -4.73
CA PRO A 66 -1.89 -0.05 -4.97
C PRO A 66 -1.50 0.27 -6.41
N THR A 67 -2.34 0.98 -7.16
CA THR A 67 -2.06 1.30 -8.56
C THR A 67 -1.20 2.55 -8.69
N ILE A 68 0.02 2.41 -9.22
CA ILE A 68 0.91 3.57 -9.50
C ILE A 68 0.55 4.20 -10.86
N GLU A 69 -0.24 5.27 -10.81
CA GLU A 69 -0.70 6.03 -11.96
C GLU A 69 0.44 6.75 -12.67
N ASN A 70 1.30 7.44 -11.93
CA ASN A 70 2.35 8.26 -12.54
C ASN A 70 3.56 8.52 -11.64
N LEU A 71 4.68 8.88 -12.28
CA LEU A 71 5.85 9.47 -11.64
C LEU A 71 6.08 10.85 -12.23
N ILE A 72 5.97 11.88 -11.40
CA ILE A 72 6.10 13.27 -11.81
C ILE A 72 7.42 13.80 -11.29
N VAL A 73 8.21 14.42 -12.16
CA VAL A 73 9.46 15.10 -11.80
C VAL A 73 9.22 16.59 -11.86
N THR A 74 9.55 17.30 -10.78
CA THR A 74 9.47 18.76 -10.69
C THR A 74 10.76 19.34 -10.14
N ALA A 75 11.02 20.61 -10.43
CA ALA A 75 12.14 21.36 -9.88
C ALA A 75 11.84 22.86 -9.94
N GLU A 76 12.36 23.63 -8.99
CA GLU A 76 12.21 25.09 -8.94
C GLU A 76 13.25 25.85 -9.79
N HIS A 77 14.01 25.14 -10.63
CA HIS A 77 15.06 25.70 -11.45
C HIS A 77 14.96 25.26 -12.92
N LYS A 78 15.61 26.01 -13.80
CA LYS A 78 15.58 25.79 -15.25
C LYS A 78 16.26 24.51 -15.76
N TYR A 79 16.96 23.76 -14.89
CA TYR A 79 17.70 22.55 -15.28
C TYR A 79 16.83 21.29 -15.39
N LEU A 80 15.51 21.45 -15.42
CA LEU A 80 14.55 20.40 -15.74
C LEU A 80 13.93 20.69 -17.11
N LYS A 81 14.01 19.73 -18.02
CA LYS A 81 13.37 19.84 -19.34
C LYS A 81 12.65 18.54 -19.69
N THR A 82 11.35 18.64 -19.89
CA THR A 82 10.53 17.55 -20.43
C THR A 82 10.77 17.40 -21.91
N THR A 83 10.95 16.16 -22.36
CA THR A 83 11.13 15.78 -23.76
C THR A 83 10.08 14.74 -24.12
N THR A 84 9.92 14.47 -25.41
CA THR A 84 9.01 13.41 -25.89
C THR A 84 9.36 12.03 -25.33
N THR A 85 10.63 11.80 -24.97
CA THR A 85 11.14 10.51 -24.51
C THR A 85 11.38 10.43 -23.00
N GLY A 86 11.04 11.46 -22.22
CA GLY A 86 11.28 11.51 -20.77
C GLY A 86 11.83 12.85 -20.30
N TYR A 87 12.69 12.84 -19.29
CA TYR A 87 13.22 14.05 -18.65
C TYR A 87 14.72 14.24 -18.91
N MET A 88 15.13 15.47 -19.21
CA MET A 88 16.52 15.91 -19.14
C MET A 88 16.73 16.69 -17.85
N VAL A 89 17.80 16.36 -17.14
CA VAL A 89 18.14 16.92 -15.83
C VAL A 89 19.60 17.38 -15.81
N GLY A 90 19.87 18.54 -15.26
CA GLY A 90 21.23 19.04 -15.02
C GLY A 90 21.94 18.27 -13.89
N LYS A 91 23.23 18.03 -14.06
CA LYS A 91 24.13 17.47 -13.03
C LYS A 91 24.09 18.26 -11.72
N THR A 92 24.28 17.56 -10.59
CA THR A 92 24.41 18.14 -9.23
C THR A 92 23.25 19.07 -8.85
N LYS A 93 22.07 18.83 -9.40
CA LYS A 93 20.84 19.57 -9.13
C LYS A 93 19.82 18.66 -8.47
N GLU A 94 18.89 19.28 -7.77
CA GLU A 94 17.88 18.59 -6.98
C GLU A 94 16.54 18.61 -7.71
N TYR A 95 15.83 17.49 -7.68
CA TYR A 95 14.54 17.31 -8.31
C TYR A 95 13.61 16.62 -7.33
N ASN A 96 12.36 17.07 -7.27
CA ASN A 96 11.33 16.38 -6.52
C ASN A 96 10.69 15.34 -7.42
N ILE A 97 10.58 14.11 -6.91
CA ILE A 97 9.97 12.99 -7.62
C ILE A 97 8.77 12.55 -6.80
N GLU A 98 7.60 12.68 -7.40
CA GLU A 98 6.33 12.36 -6.78
C GLU A 98 5.73 11.11 -7.43
N CYS A 99 5.31 10.17 -6.58
CA CYS A 99 4.56 8.99 -6.96
C CYS A 99 3.08 9.24 -6.76
N ILE A 100 2.31 9.14 -7.85
CA ILE A 100 0.86 9.27 -7.84
C ILE A 100 0.25 7.87 -7.80
N VAL A 101 -0.51 7.58 -6.74
CA VAL A 101 -1.16 6.28 -6.49
C VAL A 101 -2.67 6.48 -6.33
N SER A 102 -3.49 5.64 -6.97
CA SER A 102 -4.96 5.81 -7.07
C SER A 102 -5.80 4.87 -6.18
N ASP A 103 -5.18 4.02 -5.37
CA ASP A 103 -5.87 3.20 -4.36
C ASP A 103 -5.13 3.34 -3.02
N THR A 104 -5.72 4.13 -2.11
CA THR A 104 -5.14 4.45 -0.80
C THR A 104 -5.92 3.83 0.34
N SER A 105 -6.80 2.86 0.05
CA SER A 105 -7.80 2.32 0.99
C SER A 105 -7.21 1.76 2.30
N GLY A 106 -5.90 1.45 2.34
CA GLY A 106 -5.20 1.01 3.56
C GLY A 106 -3.99 1.85 3.99
N GLY A 107 -3.69 2.97 3.32
CA GLY A 107 -2.40 3.64 3.45
C GLY A 107 -1.29 2.91 2.66
N VAL A 108 -0.37 3.68 2.09
CA VAL A 108 0.65 3.18 1.16
C VAL A 108 2.04 3.50 1.70
N SER A 109 2.90 2.49 1.75
CA SER A 109 4.33 2.64 2.05
C SER A 109 5.13 2.72 0.75
N TYR A 110 6.20 3.50 0.75
CA TYR A 110 7.03 3.77 -0.43
C TYR A 110 8.47 3.41 -0.16
N ASN A 111 9.06 2.62 -1.05
CA ASN A 111 10.48 2.29 -1.02
C ASN A 111 11.12 2.77 -2.33
N TRP A 112 12.03 3.72 -2.22
CA TRP A 112 12.70 4.36 -3.35
C TRP A 112 14.13 3.84 -3.51
N SER A 113 14.54 3.68 -4.76
CA SER A 113 15.91 3.31 -5.13
C SER A 113 16.34 4.00 -6.42
N CYS A 114 17.63 4.25 -6.57
CA CYS A 114 18.21 4.80 -7.80
C CYS A 114 19.50 4.07 -8.16
N ASP A 115 19.81 4.00 -9.46
CA ASP A 115 21.10 3.49 -9.96
C ASP A 115 22.20 4.58 -10.06
N GLY A 116 21.86 5.83 -9.74
CA GLY A 116 22.79 6.95 -9.71
C GLY A 116 22.23 8.21 -9.04
N GLY A 117 23.11 9.00 -8.43
CA GLY A 117 22.73 10.15 -7.61
C GLY A 117 22.42 9.76 -6.16
N GLU A 118 21.77 10.66 -5.43
CA GLU A 118 21.45 10.48 -4.01
C GLU A 118 19.96 10.79 -3.79
N LEU A 119 19.28 9.96 -2.97
CA LEU A 119 17.88 10.15 -2.59
C LEU A 119 17.81 10.68 -1.16
N SER A 120 16.88 11.59 -0.90
CA SER A 120 16.57 12.13 0.42
C SER A 120 15.05 12.28 0.58
N GLY A 121 14.57 12.09 1.81
CA GLY A 121 13.14 12.09 2.12
C GLY A 121 12.49 10.71 2.02
N GLU A 122 11.22 10.65 2.40
CA GLU A 122 10.41 9.44 2.48
C GLU A 122 8.96 9.74 2.07
N GLY A 123 8.17 8.68 1.84
CA GLY A 123 6.76 8.81 1.46
C GLY A 123 6.53 8.93 -0.04
N SER A 124 5.42 9.56 -0.43
CA SER A 124 5.00 9.67 -1.83
C SER A 124 5.84 10.63 -2.64
N MET A 125 6.61 11.52 -2.00
CA MET A 125 7.51 12.46 -2.66
C MET A 125 8.89 12.40 -2.00
N ILE A 126 9.92 12.35 -2.83
CA ILE A 126 11.32 12.41 -2.41
C ILE A 126 12.06 13.51 -3.16
N THR A 127 13.20 13.90 -2.63
CA THR A 127 14.18 14.74 -3.33
C THR A 127 15.31 13.86 -3.84
N TRP A 128 15.65 13.99 -5.13
CA TRP A 128 16.78 13.31 -5.76
C TRP A 128 17.81 14.32 -6.25
N THR A 129 19.07 14.10 -5.88
CA THR A 129 20.23 14.88 -6.30
C THR A 129 20.95 14.17 -7.45
N ALA A 130 20.97 14.81 -8.62
CA ALA A 130 21.60 14.26 -9.80
C ALA A 130 23.12 14.07 -9.65
N PRO A 131 23.68 12.95 -10.16
CA PRO A 131 25.12 12.71 -10.08
C PRO A 131 25.92 13.75 -10.87
N ASN A 132 27.21 13.89 -10.54
CA ASN A 132 28.14 14.73 -11.32
C ASN A 132 28.65 14.06 -12.62
N THR A 133 27.87 13.14 -13.18
CA THR A 133 28.23 12.37 -14.37
C THR A 133 27.07 12.44 -15.37
N SER A 134 27.40 12.51 -16.67
CA SER A 134 26.36 12.47 -17.71
C SER A 134 25.96 11.02 -17.96
N GLY A 135 24.68 10.77 -18.22
CA GLY A 135 24.19 9.43 -18.48
C GLY A 135 22.71 9.31 -18.17
N TYR A 136 22.20 8.09 -18.25
CA TYR A 136 20.84 7.78 -17.84
C TYR A 136 20.86 7.29 -16.41
N VAL A 137 19.93 7.81 -15.61
CA VAL A 137 19.67 7.34 -14.25
C VAL A 137 18.25 6.80 -14.20
N THR A 138 18.09 5.63 -13.61
CA THR A 138 16.80 5.00 -13.35
C THR A 138 16.47 5.16 -11.88
N ILE A 139 15.28 5.70 -11.61
CA ILE A 139 14.73 5.80 -10.25
C ILE A 139 13.51 4.90 -10.20
N THR A 140 13.47 4.03 -9.21
CA THR A 140 12.42 3.03 -9.03
C THR A 140 11.75 3.22 -7.69
N VAL A 141 10.42 3.25 -7.69
CA VAL A 141 9.60 3.18 -6.48
C VAL A 141 8.89 1.85 -6.42
N ILE A 142 8.84 1.29 -5.22
CA ILE A 142 7.97 0.18 -4.85
C ILE A 142 6.94 0.73 -3.87
N ALA A 143 5.67 0.75 -4.29
CA ALA A 143 4.54 1.09 -3.43
C ALA A 143 3.95 -0.21 -2.87
N SER A 144 3.74 -0.28 -1.55
CA SER A 144 3.16 -1.45 -0.88
C SER A 144 2.00 -1.05 0.01
N ASP A 145 0.90 -1.80 -0.04
CA ASP A 145 -0.22 -1.63 0.89
C ASP A 145 0.03 -2.32 2.25
N ILE A 146 -0.95 -2.25 3.15
CA ILE A 146 -0.90 -2.91 4.47
C ILE A 146 -0.99 -4.44 4.41
N ALA A 147 -1.46 -5.00 3.28
CA ALA A 147 -1.50 -6.43 3.03
C ALA A 147 -0.20 -6.94 2.37
N ASP A 148 0.81 -6.07 2.23
CA ASP A 148 2.09 -6.33 1.56
C ASP A 148 1.96 -6.63 0.05
N ASN A 149 0.86 -6.23 -0.58
CA ASN A 149 0.76 -6.23 -2.04
C ASN A 149 1.61 -5.09 -2.60
N ARG A 150 2.45 -5.39 -3.59
CA ARG A 150 3.48 -4.46 -4.09
C ARG A 150 3.32 -4.15 -5.56
N MET A 151 3.50 -2.88 -5.90
CA MET A 151 3.62 -2.40 -7.27
C MET A 151 4.93 -1.65 -7.46
N ARG A 152 5.52 -1.80 -8.65
CA ARG A 152 6.78 -1.15 -9.01
C ARG A 152 6.59 -0.24 -10.22
N LYS A 153 7.23 0.92 -10.19
CA LYS A 153 7.33 1.80 -11.35
C LYS A 153 8.70 2.46 -11.38
N SER A 154 9.21 2.67 -12.59
CA SER A 154 10.51 3.30 -12.79
C SER A 154 10.38 4.49 -13.73
N ILE A 155 11.24 5.49 -13.51
CA ILE A 155 11.42 6.64 -14.38
C ILE A 155 12.88 6.74 -14.76
N ILE A 156 13.14 7.09 -16.03
CA ILE A 156 14.50 7.27 -16.56
C ILE A 156 14.75 8.76 -16.76
N LEU A 157 15.82 9.26 -16.17
CA LEU A 157 16.27 10.64 -16.24
C LEU A 157 17.58 10.72 -17.02
N HIS A 158 17.63 11.58 -18.04
CA HIS A 158 18.84 11.83 -18.81
C HIS A 158 19.64 12.98 -18.18
N VAL A 159 20.70 12.63 -17.45
CA VAL A 159 21.60 13.57 -16.80
C VAL A 159 22.57 14.15 -17.83
N VAL A 160 22.52 15.47 -17.97
CA VAL A 160 23.30 16.24 -18.94
C VAL A 160 24.00 17.42 -18.27
N GLY A 161 25.05 17.92 -18.92
CA GLY A 161 25.80 19.07 -18.39
C GLY A 161 24.91 20.31 -18.26
N CYS A 162 25.17 21.12 -17.22
CA CYS A 162 24.62 22.46 -17.10
C CYS A 162 25.25 23.38 -18.17
N SER A 163 24.74 23.35 -19.40
CA SER A 163 25.05 24.37 -20.40
C SER A 163 23.78 25.13 -20.81
N PRO A 164 23.86 26.45 -21.08
CA PRO A 164 22.72 27.24 -21.53
C PRO A 164 22.05 26.65 -22.77
N CYS A 165 22.84 26.10 -23.71
CA CYS A 165 22.32 25.45 -24.92
C CYS A 165 21.43 24.23 -24.66
N THR A 166 21.56 23.59 -23.50
CA THR A 166 20.83 22.36 -23.17
C THR A 166 19.46 22.66 -22.57
N PHE A 167 19.37 23.72 -21.75
CA PHE A 167 18.19 24.03 -20.95
C PHE A 167 17.49 25.35 -21.29
N GLY A 168 18.06 26.17 -22.18
CA GLY A 168 17.57 27.52 -22.48
C GLY A 168 18.25 28.59 -21.65
#